data_AF-R9M4S5-F1
#
_entry.id   AF-R9M4S5-F1
#
_cell.length_a   1.000
_cell.length_b   1.000
_cell.length_c   1.000
_cell.angle_alpha   90.00
_cell.angle_beta   90.00
_cell.angle_gamma   90.00
#
_symmetry.space_group_name_H-M   'P 1'
#
loop_
_entity.id
_entity.type
_entity.pdbx_description
1 polymer ?
#
loop_
_entity_poly.entity_id
_entity_poly.type
_entity_poly.pdbx_seq_one_letter_code
_entity_poly.pdbx_strand_id
1 'polypeptide(L)'
;MKTNEELRTSLRAIDRRSYPAYKSLAGNWSFGKYILNIEHVQGDPFAAPSQLSGTVDSRTAGFPTACWEAPWNRTALEDYLLRRFGRQAGRFFRLARAPGRAGCWQ
;
A
#
# COMPACT_ATOMS: atom_id res chain seq x y z
N MET A 1 -3.09 5.06 17.42
CA MET A 1 -2.87 4.72 16.00
C MET A 1 -2.83 6.03 15.24
N LYS A 2 -1.78 6.28 14.43
CA LYS A 2 -1.65 7.56 13.71
C LYS A 2 -2.72 7.64 12.61
N THR A 3 -3.17 8.82 12.24
CA THR A 3 -4.27 9.07 11.30
C THR A 3 -3.76 9.43 9.90
N ASN A 4 -4.65 9.40 8.91
CA ASN A 4 -4.31 9.81 7.55
C ASN A 4 -3.82 11.27 7.47
N GLU A 5 -4.34 12.18 8.30
CA GLU A 5 -3.93 13.59 8.30
C GLU A 5 -2.52 13.76 8.90
N GLU A 6 -2.19 12.97 9.92
CA GLU A 6 -0.83 12.92 10.47
C GLU A 6 0.16 12.37 9.44
N LEU A 7 -0.25 11.38 8.64
CA LEU A 7 0.59 10.85 7.56
C LEU A 7 0.84 11.93 6.49
N ARG A 8 -0.20 12.65 6.07
CA ARG A 8 -0.08 13.75 5.08
C ARG A 8 0.85 14.84 5.60
N THR A 9 0.74 15.20 6.87
CA THR A 9 1.60 16.20 7.50
C THR A 9 3.05 15.72 7.56
N SER A 10 3.25 14.46 7.94
CA SER A 10 4.59 13.84 7.98
C SER A 10 5.24 13.81 6.60
N LEU A 11 4.48 13.42 5.56
CA LEU A 11 4.95 13.42 4.18
C LEU A 11 5.38 14.82 3.70
N ARG A 12 4.58 15.85 4.00
CA ARG A 12 4.93 17.25 3.68
C ARG A 12 6.18 17.73 4.42
N ALA A 13 6.38 17.29 5.66
CA ALA A 13 7.56 17.66 6.45
C ALA A 13 8.85 16.96 5.97
N ILE A 14 8.72 15.79 5.34
CA ILE A 14 9.82 15.02 4.76
C ILE A 14 10.15 15.48 3.33
N ASP A 15 9.24 16.18 2.65
CA ASP A 15 9.50 16.74 1.33
C ASP A 15 10.79 17.60 1.37
N ARG A 16 11.72 17.30 0.46
CA ARG A 16 13.10 17.85 0.37
C ARG A 16 14.10 17.43 1.45
N ARG A 17 13.78 16.49 2.34
CA ARG A 17 14.75 15.89 3.27
C ARG A 17 15.54 14.74 2.61
N SER A 18 16.65 14.37 3.24
CA SER A 18 17.46 13.23 2.81
C SER A 18 16.68 11.93 2.86
N TYR A 19 16.95 11.01 1.95
CA TYR A 19 16.23 9.75 1.78
C TYR A 19 16.07 8.90 3.07
N PRO A 20 17.03 8.88 4.01
CA PRO A 20 16.85 8.18 5.29
C PRO A 20 15.67 8.71 6.13
N ALA A 21 15.21 9.95 5.91
CA ALA A 21 14.08 10.52 6.62
C ALA A 21 12.77 9.76 6.37
N TYR A 22 12.63 9.08 5.23
CA TYR A 22 11.45 8.26 4.93
C TYR A 22 11.29 7.09 5.90
N LYS A 23 12.36 6.59 6.53
CA LYS A 23 12.29 5.53 7.55
C LYS A 23 11.40 5.90 8.74
N SER A 24 11.23 7.20 9.01
CA SER A 24 10.34 7.69 10.08
C SER A 24 8.85 7.45 9.79
N LEU A 25 8.47 7.14 8.55
CA LEU A 25 7.09 6.83 8.15
C LEU A 25 6.69 5.40 8.49
N ALA A 26 7.63 4.53 8.86
CA ALA A 26 7.35 3.16 9.25
C ALA A 26 6.32 3.09 10.40
N GLY A 27 5.41 2.12 10.32
CA GLY A 27 4.33 1.92 11.29
C GLY A 27 2.93 1.98 10.69
N ASN A 28 1.93 2.07 11.57
CA ASN A 28 0.52 1.85 11.24
C ASN A 28 -0.27 3.15 11.19
N TRP A 29 -1.03 3.33 10.12
CA TRP A 29 -1.79 4.53 9.81
C TRP A 29 -3.26 4.19 9.56
N SER A 30 -4.14 4.81 10.34
CA SER A 30 -5.59 4.68 10.25
C SER A 30 -6.16 5.57 9.15
N PHE A 31 -6.86 4.95 8.20
CA PHE A 31 -7.67 5.63 7.19
C PHE A 31 -9.17 5.53 7.50
N GLY A 32 -9.53 5.13 8.71
CA GLY A 32 -10.91 4.95 9.17
C GLY A 32 -11.56 3.67 8.67
N LYS A 33 -11.53 3.41 7.35
CA LYS A 33 -12.07 2.18 6.75
C LYS A 33 -11.07 1.03 6.68
N TYR A 34 -9.78 1.36 6.72
CA TYR A 34 -8.69 0.42 6.63
C TYR A 34 -7.48 0.98 7.38
N ILE A 35 -6.54 0.11 7.69
CA ILE A 35 -5.26 0.43 8.30
C ILE A 35 -4.19 0.19 7.24
N LEU A 36 -3.37 1.20 6.97
CA LEU A 36 -2.18 1.09 6.14
C LEU A 36 -0.98 0.88 7.06
N ASN A 37 -0.28 -0.24 6.90
CA ASN A 37 0.96 -0.51 7.60
C ASN A 37 2.13 -0.34 6.63
N ILE A 38 3.11 0.43 7.06
CA ILE A 38 4.37 0.63 6.36
C ILE A 38 5.40 -0.23 7.08
N GLU A 39 5.61 -1.45 6.57
CA GLU A 39 6.44 -2.47 7.20
C GLU A 39 7.93 -2.19 6.99
N HIS A 40 8.29 -1.91 5.73
CA HIS A 40 9.65 -1.60 5.37
C HIS A 40 9.67 -0.37 4.47
N VAL A 41 10.46 0.62 4.86
CA VAL A 41 10.72 1.79 4.02
C VAL A 41 12.08 1.64 3.39
N GLN A 42 12.12 1.83 2.06
CA GLN A 42 13.36 1.84 1.30
C GLN A 42 14.42 2.74 1.94
N GLY A 43 15.63 2.21 2.05
CA GLY A 43 16.79 2.94 2.57
C GLY A 43 17.49 3.83 1.54
N ASP A 44 17.34 3.49 0.25
CA ASP A 44 17.85 4.26 -0.89
C ASP A 44 16.95 4.03 -2.14
N PRO A 45 17.11 4.83 -3.22
CA PRO A 45 16.30 4.71 -4.44
C PRO A 45 16.49 3.42 -5.25
N PHE A 46 17.57 2.68 -5.00
CA PHE A 46 17.94 1.45 -5.73
C PHE A 46 17.60 0.17 -4.95
N ALA A 47 17.30 0.29 -3.66
CA ALA A 47 16.82 -0.81 -2.83
C ALA A 47 15.44 -1.32 -3.26
N ALA A 48 15.10 -2.55 -2.86
CA ALA A 48 13.79 -3.15 -3.09
C ALA A 48 12.64 -2.24 -2.62
N PRO A 49 11.51 -2.16 -3.35
CA PRO A 49 10.37 -1.28 -3.05
C PRO A 49 9.92 -1.34 -1.59
N SER A 50 9.42 -0.20 -1.09
CA SER A 50 8.87 -0.14 0.27
C SER A 50 7.70 -1.14 0.41
N GLN A 51 7.72 -1.92 1.48
CA GLN A 51 6.73 -2.94 1.77
C GLN A 51 5.56 -2.34 2.53
N LEU A 52 4.37 -2.45 1.94
CA LEU A 52 3.12 -1.91 2.46
C LEU A 52 2.10 -3.04 2.61
N SER A 53 1.37 -3.05 3.72
CA SER A 53 0.21 -3.91 3.90
C SER A 53 -1.04 -3.10 4.27
N GLY A 54 -2.20 -3.55 3.79
CA GLY A 54 -3.49 -2.92 4.05
C GLY A 54 -4.40 -3.90 4.77
N THR A 55 -4.82 -3.55 5.99
CA THR A 55 -5.74 -4.37 6.78
C THR A 55 -7.13 -3.72 6.77
N VAL A 56 -8.14 -4.48 6.39
CA VAL A 56 -9.55 -4.07 6.43
C VAL A 56 -10.25 -4.98 7.42
N ASP A 57 -11.02 -4.40 8.34
CA ASP A 57 -11.84 -5.17 9.27
C ASP A 57 -12.91 -5.97 8.52
N SER A 58 -13.19 -7.20 8.96
CA SER A 58 -14.12 -8.11 8.29
C SER A 58 -15.55 -7.55 8.22
N ARG A 59 -15.98 -6.77 9.23
CA ARG A 59 -17.29 -6.10 9.24
C ARG A 59 -17.36 -4.98 8.21
N THR A 60 -16.24 -4.30 7.96
CA THR A 60 -16.14 -3.25 6.94
C THR A 60 -16.02 -3.84 5.54
N ALA A 61 -15.32 -4.96 5.42
CA ALA A 61 -15.15 -5.69 4.17
C ALA A 61 -16.48 -6.33 3.69
N GLY A 62 -17.30 -6.78 4.64
CA GLY A 62 -18.68 -7.18 4.39
C GLY A 62 -18.84 -8.37 3.44
N PHE A 63 -17.80 -9.19 3.22
CA PHE A 63 -17.98 -10.38 2.40
C PHE A 63 -18.82 -11.43 3.15
N PRO A 64 -19.68 -12.18 2.44
CA PRO A 64 -20.38 -13.30 3.03
C PRO A 64 -19.40 -14.37 3.54
N THR A 65 -19.74 -15.05 4.64
CA THR A 65 -18.93 -16.15 5.21
C THR A 65 -18.64 -17.25 4.18
N ALA A 66 -19.61 -17.54 3.30
CA ALA A 66 -19.47 -18.49 2.21
C ALA A 66 -18.27 -18.20 1.29
N CYS A 67 -17.82 -16.94 1.20
CA CYS A 67 -16.70 -16.53 0.37
C CYS A 67 -15.32 -16.90 0.94
N TRP A 68 -15.21 -17.25 2.23
CA TRP A 68 -13.92 -17.58 2.84
C TRP A 68 -13.95 -18.86 3.71
N GLU A 69 -15.12 -19.45 3.94
CA GLU A 69 -15.29 -20.65 4.77
C GLU A 69 -14.58 -21.86 4.16
N ALA A 70 -14.73 -22.07 2.85
CA ALA A 70 -14.04 -23.14 2.14
C ALA A 70 -12.66 -22.68 1.65
N PRO A 71 -11.62 -23.53 1.72
CA PRO A 71 -10.27 -23.18 1.25
C PRO A 71 -10.22 -22.69 -0.20
N TRP A 72 -10.97 -23.33 -1.09
CA TRP A 72 -11.04 -22.94 -2.50
C TRP A 72 -11.75 -21.60 -2.72
N ASN A 73 -12.81 -21.30 -1.95
CA ASN A 73 -13.50 -20.02 -2.01
C ASN A 73 -12.60 -18.89 -1.51
N ARG A 74 -11.84 -19.14 -0.43
CA ARG A 74 -10.85 -18.20 0.08
C ARG A 74 -9.79 -17.88 -0.97
N THR A 75 -9.20 -18.90 -1.62
CA THR A 75 -8.21 -18.67 -2.69
C THR A 75 -8.81 -17.90 -3.86
N ALA A 76 -10.05 -18.22 -4.27
CA ALA A 76 -10.73 -17.49 -5.35
C ALA A 76 -11.02 -16.02 -4.98
N LEU A 77 -11.40 -15.76 -3.72
CA LEU A 77 -11.62 -14.42 -3.20
C LEU A 77 -10.31 -13.61 -3.19
N GLU A 78 -9.22 -14.21 -2.69
CA GLU A 78 -7.89 -13.60 -2.66
C GLU A 78 -7.40 -13.24 -4.08
N ASP A 79 -7.50 -14.16 -5.04
CA ASP A 79 -7.16 -13.91 -6.46
C ASP A 79 -8.03 -12.79 -7.07
N TYR A 80 -9.35 -12.81 -6.82
CA TYR A 80 -10.27 -11.79 -7.31
C TYR A 80 -9.91 -10.40 -6.76
N LEU A 81 -9.61 -10.29 -5.46
CA LEU A 81 -9.21 -9.05 -4.81
C LEU A 81 -7.89 -8.54 -5.38
N LEU A 82 -6.89 -9.40 -5.54
CA LEU A 82 -5.59 -9.05 -6.13
C LEU A 82 -5.73 -8.54 -7.56
N ARG A 83 -6.50 -9.22 -8.40
CA ARG A 83 -6.75 -8.78 -9.78
C ARG A 83 -7.50 -7.45 -9.84
N ARG A 84 -8.51 -7.26 -8.98
CA ARG A 84 -9.27 -6.00 -8.90
C ARG A 84 -8.37 -4.86 -8.44
N PHE A 85 -7.54 -5.09 -7.42
CA PHE A 85 -6.56 -4.13 -6.94
C PHE A 85 -5.58 -3.76 -8.05
N GLY A 86 -4.98 -4.75 -8.73
CA GLY A 86 -4.03 -4.53 -9.83
C GLY A 86 -4.65 -3.70 -10.97
N ARG A 87 -5.91 -3.96 -11.34
CA ARG A 87 -6.62 -3.14 -12.35
C ARG A 87 -6.79 -1.68 -11.92
N GLN A 88 -7.13 -1.42 -10.67
CA GLN A 88 -7.31 -0.04 -10.15
C GLN A 88 -5.96 0.65 -9.95
N ALA A 89 -5.00 -0.02 -9.32
CA ALA A 89 -3.66 0.50 -9.09
C ALA A 89 -2.95 0.80 -10.41
N GLY A 90 -3.12 -0.03 -11.44
CA GLY A 90 -2.61 0.22 -12.79
C GLY A 90 -3.11 1.51 -13.45
N ARG A 91 -4.22 2.11 -12.99
CA ARG A 91 -4.66 3.45 -13.43
C ARG A 91 -3.78 4.55 -12.83
N PHE A 92 -3.35 4.38 -11.58
CA PHE A 92 -2.47 5.32 -10.89
C PHE A 92 -1.00 5.15 -11.30
N PHE A 93 -0.52 3.92 -11.50
CA PHE A 93 0.85 3.68 -11.97
C PHE A 93 1.10 4.22 -13.38
N ARG A 94 0.08 4.26 -14.25
CA ARG A 94 0.18 4.91 -15.56
C ARG A 94 0.38 6.42 -15.48
N LEU A 95 -0.12 7.07 -14.42
CA LEU A 95 0.09 8.50 -14.18
C LEU A 95 1.45 8.80 -13.55
N ALA A 96 2.02 7.87 -12.78
CA ALA A 96 3.38 7.99 -12.24
C ALA A 96 4.48 7.77 -13.30
N ARG A 97 4.12 7.23 -14.46
CA ARG A 97 5.00 7.10 -15.62
C ARG A 97 5.03 8.41 -16.41
N ALA A 98 5.60 9.45 -15.81
CA ALA A 98 6.01 10.62 -16.58
C ALA A 98 6.95 10.17 -17.72
N PRO A 99 6.80 10.69 -18.96
CA PRO A 99 7.65 10.30 -20.07
C PRO A 99 9.03 10.93 -19.87
N GLY A 100 9.97 10.17 -19.31
CA GLY A 100 11.35 10.65 -19.16
C GLY A 100 12.09 10.08 -17.95
N ARG A 101 12.35 8.77 -17.96
CA ARG A 101 13.67 8.18 -17.66
C ARG A 101 13.58 6.66 -17.74
N ALA A 102 14.25 6.11 -18.74
CA ALA A 102 14.59 4.71 -18.83
C ALA A 102 15.51 4.31 -17.65
N GLY A 103 15.36 3.09 -17.12
CA GLY A 103 16.25 2.53 -16.11
C GLY A 103 15.80 1.14 -15.67
N CYS A 104 16.65 0.16 -15.94
CA CYS A 104 16.46 -1.29 -15.89
C CYS A 104 15.82 -1.88 -14.61
N TRP A 105 14.97 -2.88 -14.80
CA TRP A 105 14.86 -4.04 -13.90
C TRP A 105 15.51 -5.22 -14.63
N GLN A 106 16.62 -5.74 -14.10
CA GLN A 106 17.06 -7.13 -14.32
C GLN A 106 16.60 -7.97 -13.14
#